data_AF-A0A6B2C7K9-F1
#
_entry.id   AF-A0A6B2C7K9-F1
#
_cell.length_a   1.000
_cell.length_b   1.000
_cell.length_c   1.000
_cell.angle_alpha   90.00
_cell.angle_beta   90.00
_cell.angle_gamma   90.00
#
_symmetry.space_group_name_H-M   'P 1'
#
loop_
_entity.id
_entity.type
_entity.pdbx_description
1 polymer ?
#
loop_
_entity_poly.entity_id
_entity_poly.type
_entity_poly.pdbx_seq_one_letter_code
_entity_poly.pdbx_strand_id
1 'polypeptide(L)'
;MKNIVVIGVPRTEGLIRSFTENYLYKLFNLSDVLLIPLPESLCKDLVSRSLSEESYDPMISLRYLNASLERIWRPVLQMIMRFGRESFLWSRGLYCYLKDDFIKTLEERAVSLGYLLFKANVYGKIDVDEWIFLFRGSEEKFDWRAYIDDLRESFEKMIIVSDSYRDLYEMKTSLSDYDLCVLSEFYPNPLEALDVLINIFRTSDKNIIRNMILWAVDYLNRIKTSYSFDDLYEYYKRSFEYKSFIKRLGLEIFEVSCENLVGS
;
A
#
# COMPACT_ATOMS: atom_id res chain seq x y z
N MET A 1 2.63 -23.43 12.01
CA MET A 1 2.57 -22.01 11.58
C MET A 1 1.58 -21.95 10.43
N LYS A 2 0.82 -20.87 10.30
CA LYS A 2 0.00 -20.69 9.10
C LYS A 2 0.92 -20.48 7.89
N ASN A 3 0.54 -21.03 6.75
CA ASN A 3 1.37 -21.05 5.55
C ASN A 3 1.38 -19.69 4.82
N ILE A 4 0.52 -18.75 5.21
CA ILE A 4 0.51 -17.40 4.63
C ILE A 4 0.58 -16.35 5.73
N VAL A 5 1.45 -15.37 5.50
CA VAL A 5 1.67 -14.25 6.39
C VAL A 5 1.47 -12.95 5.61
N VAL A 6 0.62 -12.06 6.10
CA VAL A 6 0.43 -10.72 5.57
C VAL A 6 1.24 -9.73 6.40
N ILE A 7 2.06 -8.91 5.75
CA ILE A 7 2.94 -7.91 6.35
C ILE A 7 2.51 -6.53 5.86
N GLY A 8 1.95 -5.72 6.75
CA GLY A 8 1.63 -4.33 6.46
C GLY A 8 2.84 -3.41 6.63
N VAL A 9 3.10 -2.57 5.62
CA VAL A 9 4.15 -1.55 5.62
C VAL A 9 3.59 -0.23 5.07
N PRO A 10 3.44 0.82 5.89
CA PRO A 10 2.92 2.09 5.37
C PRO A 10 3.81 2.66 4.26
N ARG A 11 3.16 3.20 3.21
CA ARG A 11 3.81 3.74 2.01
C ARG A 11 4.49 5.09 2.26
N THR A 12 5.61 5.09 2.96
CA THR A 12 6.47 6.27 3.19
C THR A 12 7.93 5.95 2.89
N GLU A 13 8.74 6.97 2.61
CA GLU A 13 10.15 6.80 2.23
C GLU A 13 10.97 6.09 3.33
N GLY A 14 10.80 6.50 4.58
CA GLY A 14 11.51 5.93 5.73
C GLY A 14 11.07 4.51 6.06
N LEU A 15 9.77 4.23 6.02
CA LEU A 15 9.23 2.91 6.38
C LEU A 15 9.51 1.86 5.31
N ILE A 16 9.38 2.20 4.03
CA ILE A 16 9.74 1.29 2.91
C ILE A 16 11.25 1.05 2.87
N ARG A 17 12.08 2.06 3.17
CA ARG A 17 13.54 1.87 3.31
C ARG A 17 13.87 0.93 4.46
N SER A 18 13.30 1.17 5.65
CA SER A 18 13.51 0.31 6.81
C SER A 18 13.04 -1.13 6.55
N PHE A 19 11.89 -1.30 5.89
CA PHE A 19 11.40 -2.59 5.41
C PHE A 19 12.43 -3.30 4.54
N THR A 20 12.96 -2.60 3.53
CA THR A 20 13.95 -3.13 2.59
C THR A 20 15.22 -3.57 3.29
N GLU A 21 15.80 -2.68 4.11
CA GLU A 21 17.12 -2.87 4.71
C GLU A 21 17.10 -3.95 5.81
N ASN A 22 16.01 -4.03 6.58
CA ASN A 22 15.96 -4.87 7.78
C ASN A 22 15.21 -6.20 7.58
N TYR A 23 14.29 -6.27 6.61
CA TYR A 23 13.33 -7.37 6.53
C TYR A 23 13.32 -8.07 5.17
N LEU A 24 13.37 -7.33 4.06
CA LEU A 24 13.09 -7.89 2.73
C LEU A 24 13.93 -9.12 2.38
N TYR A 25 15.24 -9.11 2.64
CA TYR A 25 16.12 -10.27 2.43
C TYR A 25 15.73 -11.47 3.32
N LYS A 26 15.43 -11.22 4.60
CA LYS A 26 15.02 -12.28 5.53
C LYS A 26 13.69 -12.90 5.10
N LEU A 27 12.73 -12.08 4.70
CA LEU A 27 11.42 -12.55 4.25
C LEU A 27 11.53 -13.40 2.98
N PHE A 28 12.38 -12.98 2.05
CA PHE A 28 12.72 -13.78 0.87
C PHE A 28 13.31 -15.14 1.27
N ASN A 29 14.21 -15.16 2.25
CA ASN A 29 14.81 -16.39 2.78
C ASN A 29 13.87 -17.25 3.64
N LEU A 30 12.74 -16.70 4.09
CA LEU A 30 11.76 -17.39 4.94
C LEU A 30 10.51 -17.83 4.20
N SER A 31 10.38 -17.58 2.90
CA SER A 31 9.22 -17.92 2.09
C SER A 31 9.60 -18.62 0.79
N ASP A 32 8.68 -19.42 0.26
CA ASP A 32 8.73 -19.92 -1.11
C ASP A 32 8.17 -18.89 -2.08
N VAL A 33 7.19 -18.10 -1.61
CA VAL A 33 6.59 -17.01 -2.37
C VAL A 33 6.57 -15.71 -1.58
N LEU A 34 7.04 -14.65 -2.21
CA LEU A 34 6.95 -13.29 -1.72
C LEU A 34 6.13 -12.44 -2.71
N LEU A 35 5.00 -11.91 -2.24
CA LEU A 35 4.13 -10.99 -2.97
C LEU A 35 4.41 -9.54 -2.55
N ILE A 36 4.67 -8.65 -3.51
CA ILE A 36 4.97 -7.23 -3.27
C ILE A 36 3.96 -6.32 -4.00
N PRO A 37 3.52 -5.18 -3.42
CA PRO A 37 2.59 -4.23 -4.05
C PRO A 37 3.29 -3.40 -5.13
N LEU A 38 3.67 -4.04 -6.22
CA LEU A 38 4.23 -3.41 -7.42
C LEU A 38 3.51 -3.93 -8.67
N PRO A 39 3.62 -3.22 -9.81
CA PRO A 39 3.12 -3.72 -11.08
C PRO A 39 3.75 -5.06 -11.47
N GLU A 40 2.92 -6.00 -11.94
CA GLU A 40 3.36 -7.33 -12.39
C GLU A 40 4.51 -7.26 -13.40
N SER A 41 4.36 -6.45 -14.45
CA SER A 41 5.36 -6.35 -15.52
C SER A 41 6.64 -5.64 -15.06
N LEU A 42 6.55 -4.76 -14.05
CA LEU A 42 7.75 -4.18 -13.44
C LEU A 42 8.62 -5.27 -12.81
N CYS A 43 8.03 -6.19 -12.05
CA CYS A 43 8.80 -7.24 -11.42
C CYS A 43 9.40 -8.23 -12.43
N LYS A 44 8.66 -8.56 -13.50
CA LYS A 44 9.21 -9.36 -14.62
C LYS A 44 10.42 -8.67 -15.27
N ASP A 45 10.34 -7.36 -15.51
CA ASP A 45 11.44 -6.59 -16.11
C ASP A 45 12.66 -6.50 -15.19
N LEU A 46 12.47 -6.28 -13.89
CA LEU A 46 13.57 -6.22 -12.91
C LEU A 46 14.29 -7.57 -12.79
N VAL A 47 13.53 -8.66 -12.76
CA VAL A 47 14.06 -10.01 -12.70
C VAL A 47 14.76 -10.40 -14.01
N SER A 48 14.23 -9.99 -15.17
CA SER A 48 14.91 -10.23 -16.45
C SER A 48 16.22 -9.47 -16.58
N ARG A 49 16.31 -8.24 -16.05
CA ARG A 49 17.52 -7.42 -16.11
C ARG A 49 18.54 -7.74 -15.03
N SER A 50 18.14 -8.31 -13.90
CA SER A 50 19.10 -8.79 -12.92
C SER A 50 20.00 -9.90 -13.50
N LEU A 51 19.43 -10.73 -14.39
CA LEU A 51 20.15 -11.77 -15.13
C LEU A 51 21.19 -11.23 -16.11
N SER A 52 21.07 -9.97 -16.56
CA SER A 52 22.06 -9.32 -17.44
C SER A 52 23.16 -8.57 -16.69
N GLU A 53 23.23 -8.70 -15.35
CA GLU A 53 24.20 -8.04 -14.46
C GLU A 53 24.19 -6.50 -14.51
N GLU A 54 23.17 -5.89 -15.11
CA GLU A 54 23.00 -4.43 -15.16
C GLU A 54 22.75 -3.83 -13.78
N SER A 55 23.30 -2.64 -13.51
CA SER A 55 22.92 -1.83 -12.35
C SER A 55 21.49 -1.31 -12.51
N TYR A 56 20.81 -1.05 -11.38
CA TYR A 56 19.47 -0.46 -11.41
C TYR A 56 19.44 0.89 -12.13
N ASP A 57 18.61 0.98 -13.17
CA ASP A 57 18.28 2.19 -13.92
C ASP A 57 16.83 2.60 -13.59
N PRO A 58 16.58 3.79 -13.01
CA PRO A 58 15.24 4.29 -12.74
C PRO A 58 14.31 4.32 -13.96
N MET A 59 14.84 4.37 -15.19
CA MET A 59 14.00 4.33 -16.41
C MET A 59 13.22 3.02 -16.53
N ILE A 60 13.72 1.93 -15.94
CA ILE A 60 13.03 0.63 -15.94
C ILE A 60 11.69 0.76 -15.22
N SER A 61 11.71 1.33 -14.01
CA SER A 61 10.56 1.48 -13.13
C SER A 61 9.68 2.65 -13.49
N LEU A 62 10.22 3.73 -14.04
CA LEU A 62 9.44 4.90 -14.46
C LEU A 62 8.50 4.64 -15.65
N ARG A 63 8.64 3.50 -16.32
CA ARG A 63 7.63 3.01 -17.29
C ARG A 63 6.34 2.53 -16.63
N TYR A 64 6.40 2.17 -15.35
CA TYR A 64 5.31 1.58 -14.59
C TYR A 64 4.87 2.44 -13.40
N LEU A 65 5.79 3.21 -12.81
CA LEU A 65 5.58 4.06 -11.65
C LEU A 65 5.80 5.53 -12.00
N ASN A 66 5.08 6.43 -11.33
CA ASN A 66 5.45 7.85 -11.36
C ASN A 66 6.69 8.11 -10.48
N ALA A 67 7.30 9.29 -10.64
CA ALA A 67 8.54 9.64 -9.93
C ALA A 67 8.42 9.57 -8.40
N SER A 68 7.25 9.90 -7.85
CA SER A 68 7.02 9.86 -6.40
C SER A 68 7.04 8.43 -5.87
N LEU A 69 6.34 7.52 -6.54
CA LEU A 69 6.27 6.11 -6.15
C LEU A 69 7.58 5.38 -6.42
N GLU A 70 8.26 5.69 -7.53
CA GLU A 70 9.61 5.18 -7.78
C GLU A 70 10.54 5.58 -6.64
N ARG A 71 10.51 6.84 -6.19
CA ARG A 71 11.36 7.30 -5.07
C ARG A 71 11.08 6.57 -3.76
N ILE A 72 9.81 6.30 -3.43
CA ILE A 72 9.42 5.54 -2.24
C ILE A 72 9.91 4.08 -2.34
N TRP A 73 9.65 3.43 -3.48
CA TRP A 73 9.92 2.00 -3.67
C TRP A 73 11.33 1.68 -4.15
N ARG A 74 12.14 2.67 -4.54
CA ARG A 74 13.51 2.49 -5.05
C ARG A 74 14.37 1.52 -4.24
N PRO A 75 14.40 1.57 -2.90
CA PRO A 75 15.19 0.62 -2.12
C PRO A 75 14.78 -0.84 -2.41
N VAL A 76 13.48 -1.12 -2.47
CA VAL A 76 12.94 -2.46 -2.81
C VAL A 76 13.31 -2.83 -4.24
N LEU A 77 13.15 -1.91 -5.21
CA LEU A 77 13.46 -2.17 -6.62
C LEU A 77 14.94 -2.53 -6.82
N GLN A 78 15.84 -1.80 -6.16
CA GLN A 78 17.27 -2.07 -6.15
C GLN A 78 17.59 -3.42 -5.51
N MET A 79 16.90 -3.76 -4.42
CA MET A 79 17.08 -5.03 -3.72
C MET A 79 16.59 -6.22 -4.56
N ILE A 80 15.46 -6.10 -5.25
CA ILE A 80 14.95 -7.12 -6.17
C ILE A 80 15.97 -7.41 -7.27
N MET A 81 16.52 -6.36 -7.91
CA MET A 81 17.56 -6.53 -8.92
C MET A 81 18.84 -7.17 -8.37
N ARG A 82 19.17 -6.93 -7.10
CA ARG A 82 20.30 -7.57 -6.44
C ARG A 82 20.03 -9.06 -6.21
N PHE A 83 18.84 -9.43 -5.73
CA PHE A 83 18.46 -10.83 -5.47
C PHE A 83 18.44 -11.67 -6.73
N GLY A 84 17.93 -11.14 -7.83
CA GLY A 84 17.93 -11.85 -9.11
C GLY A 84 19.32 -12.05 -9.72
N ARG A 85 20.42 -11.80 -9.00
CA ARG A 85 21.78 -12.23 -9.37
C ARG A 85 22.20 -13.53 -8.66
N GLU A 86 21.47 -13.94 -7.62
CA GLU A 86 21.82 -15.07 -6.78
C GLU A 86 21.09 -16.35 -7.25
N SER A 87 21.85 -17.32 -7.76
CA SER A 87 21.33 -18.49 -8.48
C SER A 87 20.48 -19.47 -7.65
N PHE A 88 20.54 -19.43 -6.33
CA PHE A 88 19.72 -20.27 -5.46
C PHE A 88 18.31 -19.70 -5.22
N LEU A 89 18.13 -18.39 -5.47
CA LEU A 89 16.87 -17.68 -5.21
C LEU A 89 15.80 -17.92 -6.29
N TRP A 90 16.17 -18.49 -7.44
CA TRP A 90 15.25 -18.81 -8.55
C TRP A 90 14.27 -19.94 -8.27
N SER A 91 14.55 -20.76 -7.24
CA SER A 91 13.61 -21.76 -6.75
C SER A 91 12.42 -21.16 -6.01
N ARG A 92 12.49 -19.85 -5.69
CA ARG A 92 11.48 -19.11 -4.93
C ARG A 92 10.85 -18.04 -5.82
N GLY A 93 9.54 -17.88 -5.69
CA GLY A 93 8.77 -16.96 -6.51
C GLY A 93 8.69 -15.58 -5.88
N LEU A 94 9.27 -14.57 -6.52
CA LEU A 94 8.91 -13.19 -6.31
C LEU A 94 7.81 -12.80 -7.30
N TYR A 95 6.63 -12.44 -6.80
CA TYR A 95 5.58 -11.89 -7.64
C TYR A 95 5.13 -10.53 -7.13
N CYS A 96 4.54 -9.78 -8.04
CA CYS A 96 3.96 -8.49 -7.75
C CYS A 96 2.52 -8.53 -8.21
N TYR A 97 1.61 -7.89 -7.48
CA TYR A 97 0.17 -8.14 -7.63
C TYR A 97 -0.64 -6.92 -8.07
N LEU A 98 0.00 -5.76 -8.26
CA LEU A 98 -0.71 -4.61 -8.82
C LEU A 98 -0.82 -4.79 -10.33
N LYS A 99 -1.98 -4.41 -10.87
CA LYS A 99 -2.19 -4.34 -12.32
C LYS A 99 -1.27 -3.26 -12.92
N ASP A 100 -0.82 -3.47 -14.15
CA ASP A 100 0.09 -2.53 -14.82
C ASP A 100 -0.54 -1.14 -15.09
N ASP A 101 -1.87 -1.06 -15.17
CA ASP A 101 -2.62 0.18 -15.33
C ASP A 101 -2.98 0.89 -14.01
N PHE A 102 -2.58 0.32 -12.87
CA PHE A 102 -2.87 0.86 -11.54
C PHE A 102 -2.39 2.31 -11.39
N ILE A 103 -1.15 2.61 -11.81
CA ILE A 103 -0.58 3.96 -11.67
C ILE A 103 -1.28 4.98 -12.55
N LYS A 104 -1.62 4.60 -13.79
CA LYS A 104 -2.41 5.45 -14.67
C LYS A 104 -3.78 5.76 -14.04
N THR A 105 -4.42 4.77 -13.44
CA THR A 105 -5.69 4.93 -12.74
C THR A 105 -5.57 5.88 -11.55
N LEU A 106 -4.48 5.80 -10.77
CA LEU A 106 -4.21 6.74 -9.68
C LEU A 106 -4.02 8.17 -10.18
N GLU A 107 -3.32 8.37 -11.31
CA GLU A 107 -3.10 9.69 -11.90
C GLU A 107 -4.41 10.32 -12.40
N GLU A 108 -5.26 9.54 -13.07
CA GLU A 108 -6.58 9.99 -13.50
C GLU A 108 -7.45 10.44 -12.31
N ARG A 109 -7.45 9.65 -11.21
CA ARG A 109 -8.14 10.04 -9.97
C ARG A 109 -7.53 11.28 -9.32
N ALA A 110 -6.21 11.45 -9.36
CA ALA A 110 -5.53 12.60 -8.79
C ALA A 110 -5.96 13.92 -9.47
N VAL A 111 -6.25 13.90 -10.78
CA VAL A 111 -6.80 15.06 -11.50
C VAL A 111 -8.17 15.45 -10.96
N SER A 112 -9.08 14.49 -10.84
CA SER A 112 -10.42 14.72 -10.28
C SER A 112 -10.34 15.19 -8.81
N LEU A 113 -9.47 14.57 -8.02
CA LEU A 113 -9.23 14.98 -6.63
C LEU A 113 -8.69 16.42 -6.54
N GLY A 114 -7.79 16.80 -7.45
CA GLY A 114 -7.28 18.17 -7.56
C GLY A 114 -8.38 19.19 -7.86
N TYR A 115 -9.34 18.84 -8.72
CA TYR A 115 -10.51 19.67 -9.00
C TYR A 115 -11.43 19.83 -7.79
N LEU A 116 -11.71 18.75 -7.06
CA LEU A 116 -12.49 18.79 -5.82
C LEU A 116 -11.79 19.61 -4.73
N LEU A 117 -10.48 19.47 -4.59
CA LEU A 117 -9.66 20.28 -3.69
C LEU A 117 -9.69 21.76 -4.07
N PHE A 118 -9.63 22.08 -5.37
CA PHE A 118 -9.77 23.45 -5.86
C PHE A 118 -11.14 24.03 -5.48
N LYS A 119 -12.24 23.29 -5.71
CA LYS A 119 -13.58 23.74 -5.31
C LYS A 119 -13.70 23.99 -3.81
N ALA A 120 -13.16 23.07 -3.00
CA ALA A 120 -13.18 23.19 -1.55
C ALA A 120 -12.42 24.43 -1.07
N ASN A 121 -11.21 24.66 -1.58
CA ASN A 121 -10.36 25.76 -1.14
C ASN A 121 -10.77 27.13 -1.68
N VAL A 122 -11.20 27.21 -2.95
CA VAL A 122 -11.45 28.49 -3.63
C VAL A 122 -12.90 28.95 -3.47
N TYR A 123 -13.85 28.02 -3.53
CA TYR A 123 -15.27 28.35 -3.44
C TYR A 123 -15.88 28.01 -2.07
N GLY A 124 -15.14 27.37 -1.16
CA GLY A 124 -15.69 26.86 0.09
C GLY A 124 -16.74 25.76 -0.11
N LYS A 125 -16.77 25.13 -1.29
CA LYS A 125 -17.80 24.15 -1.67
C LYS A 125 -17.28 22.73 -1.55
N ILE A 126 -17.89 21.98 -0.63
CA ILE A 126 -17.70 20.53 -0.47
C ILE A 126 -19.02 19.86 -0.80
N ASP A 127 -19.11 19.29 -1.99
CA ASP A 127 -20.22 18.43 -2.41
C ASP A 127 -19.89 16.97 -2.08
N VAL A 128 -20.59 16.41 -1.10
CA VAL A 128 -20.32 15.04 -0.62
C VAL A 128 -20.54 14.01 -1.72
N ASP A 129 -21.49 14.21 -2.63
CA ASP A 129 -21.81 13.23 -3.67
C ASP A 129 -20.73 13.20 -4.76
N GLU A 130 -20.11 14.34 -5.09
CA GLU A 130 -18.96 14.39 -6.01
C GLU A 130 -17.75 13.61 -5.44
N TRP A 131 -17.50 13.75 -4.14
CA TRP A 131 -16.45 12.99 -3.46
C TRP A 131 -16.80 11.51 -3.38
N ILE A 132 -18.04 11.15 -3.03
CA ILE A 132 -18.46 9.74 -3.06
C ILE A 132 -18.28 9.15 -4.45
N PHE A 133 -18.69 9.86 -5.51
CA PHE A 133 -18.56 9.41 -6.89
C PHE A 133 -17.10 9.15 -7.28
N LEU A 134 -16.16 10.01 -6.87
CA LEU A 134 -14.73 9.80 -7.15
C LEU A 134 -14.18 8.50 -6.54
N PHE A 135 -14.65 8.13 -5.35
CA PHE A 135 -14.19 6.93 -4.66
C PHE A 135 -15.05 5.69 -4.98
N ARG A 136 -16.28 5.87 -5.47
CA ARG A 136 -17.19 4.78 -5.78
C ARG A 136 -16.72 4.04 -7.03
N GLY A 137 -16.41 2.75 -6.88
CA GLY A 137 -15.87 1.94 -7.98
C GLY A 137 -14.36 2.08 -8.16
N SER A 138 -13.66 2.47 -7.09
CA SER A 138 -12.21 2.66 -7.09
C SER A 138 -11.38 1.38 -7.28
N GLU A 139 -11.98 0.20 -7.43
CA GLU A 139 -11.38 -0.99 -8.07
C GLU A 139 -12.41 -2.12 -7.96
N GLU A 140 -12.46 -3.01 -8.97
CA GLU A 140 -13.08 -4.32 -8.77
C GLU A 140 -12.49 -4.91 -7.48
N LYS A 141 -13.36 -5.43 -6.60
CA LYS A 141 -12.91 -6.08 -5.37
C LYS A 141 -11.84 -7.11 -5.74
N PHE A 142 -10.61 -6.90 -5.30
CA PHE A 142 -9.54 -7.87 -5.52
C PHE A 142 -9.87 -9.11 -4.72
N ASP A 143 -10.10 -10.24 -5.39
CA ASP A 143 -10.37 -11.50 -4.72
C ASP A 143 -9.06 -12.12 -4.27
N TRP A 144 -8.59 -11.65 -3.11
CA TRP A 144 -7.37 -12.13 -2.47
C TRP A 144 -7.35 -13.64 -2.30
N ARG A 145 -8.51 -14.26 -2.03
CA ARG A 145 -8.58 -15.70 -1.81
C ARG A 145 -8.39 -16.46 -3.11
N ALA A 146 -9.08 -16.06 -4.18
CA ALA A 146 -8.89 -16.64 -5.51
C ALA A 146 -7.43 -16.48 -6.00
N TYR A 147 -6.88 -15.28 -5.86
CA TYR A 147 -5.48 -15.01 -6.26
C TYR A 147 -4.46 -15.87 -5.51
N ILE A 148 -4.68 -16.06 -4.20
CA ILE A 148 -3.84 -16.94 -3.39
C ILE A 148 -4.00 -18.40 -3.78
N ASP A 149 -5.24 -18.86 -4.00
CA ASP A 149 -5.51 -20.26 -4.34
C ASP A 149 -4.92 -20.63 -5.71
N ASP A 150 -4.90 -19.71 -6.69
CA ASP A 150 -4.23 -19.89 -7.99
C ASP A 150 -2.71 -20.08 -7.85
N LEU A 151 -2.12 -19.46 -6.83
CA LEU A 151 -0.70 -19.60 -6.50
C LEU A 151 -0.46 -20.89 -5.69
N ARG A 152 -1.40 -21.29 -4.83
CA ARG A 152 -1.21 -22.28 -3.77
C ARG A 152 -0.79 -23.69 -4.20
N GLU A 153 -0.90 -24.06 -5.47
CA GLU A 153 -0.59 -25.43 -5.94
C GLU A 153 0.89 -25.85 -5.76
N SER A 154 1.81 -24.95 -5.37
CA SER A 154 3.25 -25.27 -5.33
C SER A 154 4.09 -24.72 -4.17
N PHE A 155 3.50 -24.20 -3.08
CA PHE A 155 4.27 -23.49 -2.03
C PHE A 155 3.94 -23.94 -0.59
N GLU A 156 4.95 -24.09 0.26
CA GLU A 156 4.77 -24.38 1.70
C GLU A 156 4.55 -23.08 2.50
N LYS A 157 5.19 -21.97 2.10
CA LYS A 157 5.08 -20.69 2.79
C LYS A 157 5.05 -19.48 1.86
N MET A 158 4.00 -18.66 2.00
CA MET A 158 3.77 -17.42 1.26
C MET A 158 3.80 -16.21 2.21
N ILE A 159 4.45 -15.13 1.77
CA ILE A 159 4.45 -13.84 2.46
C ILE A 159 3.87 -12.80 1.52
N ILE A 160 2.91 -12.02 2.00
CA ILE A 160 2.24 -10.96 1.26
C ILE A 160 2.56 -9.64 1.91
N VAL A 161 3.21 -8.74 1.17
CA VAL A 161 3.46 -7.37 1.61
C VAL A 161 2.29 -6.51 1.15
N SER A 162 1.74 -5.69 2.05
CA SER A 162 0.70 -4.71 1.72
C SER A 162 1.15 -3.32 2.15
N ASP A 163 0.99 -2.34 1.26
CA ASP A 163 1.28 -0.93 1.53
C ASP A 163 0.06 -0.01 1.49
N SER A 164 -1.11 -0.61 1.30
CA SER A 164 -2.43 0.03 1.24
C SER A 164 -3.20 -0.36 2.49
N TYR A 165 -3.70 0.63 3.23
CA TYR A 165 -4.54 0.36 4.40
C TYR A 165 -5.80 -0.43 4.01
N ARG A 166 -6.40 -0.12 2.87
CA ARG A 166 -7.58 -0.84 2.35
C ARG A 166 -7.26 -2.31 2.12
N ASP A 167 -6.17 -2.61 1.42
CA ASP A 167 -5.80 -3.99 1.10
C ASP A 167 -5.52 -4.76 2.37
N LEU A 168 -4.82 -4.14 3.34
CA LEU A 168 -4.56 -4.73 4.64
C LEU A 168 -5.86 -5.06 5.40
N TYR A 169 -6.85 -4.16 5.35
CA TYR A 169 -8.16 -4.36 5.96
C TYR A 169 -8.98 -5.46 5.26
N GLU A 170 -9.00 -5.46 3.92
CA GLU A 170 -9.66 -6.48 3.11
C GLU A 170 -9.01 -7.86 3.30
N MET A 171 -7.68 -7.93 3.33
CA MET A 171 -6.94 -9.15 3.66
C MET A 171 -7.32 -9.62 5.06
N LYS A 172 -7.25 -8.78 6.11
CA LYS A 172 -7.63 -9.21 7.46
C LYS A 172 -9.04 -9.83 7.52
N THR A 173 -9.98 -9.26 6.78
CA THR A 173 -11.38 -9.71 6.78
C THR A 173 -11.64 -10.95 5.90
N SER A 174 -10.98 -11.05 4.73
CA SER A 174 -11.15 -12.17 3.79
C SER A 174 -10.19 -13.34 4.05
N LEU A 175 -9.07 -13.08 4.72
CA LEU A 175 -7.98 -13.97 5.04
C LEU A 175 -7.89 -14.15 6.58
N SER A 176 -9.02 -14.47 7.22
CA SER A 176 -9.10 -14.63 8.69
C SER A 176 -8.26 -15.78 9.28
N ASP A 177 -7.92 -16.75 8.45
CA ASP A 177 -7.16 -17.97 8.75
C ASP A 177 -5.64 -17.80 8.54
N TYR A 178 -5.17 -16.59 8.27
CA TYR A 178 -3.76 -16.29 8.02
C TYR A 178 -3.17 -15.41 9.12
N ASP A 179 -1.84 -15.31 9.18
CA ASP A 179 -1.18 -14.47 10.19
C ASP A 179 -0.99 -13.07 9.62
N LEU A 180 -1.60 -12.08 10.26
CA LEU A 180 -1.42 -10.67 9.94
C LEU A 180 -0.42 -10.07 10.94
N CYS A 181 0.60 -9.42 10.44
CA CYS A 181 1.47 -8.59 11.26
C CYS A 181 1.79 -7.27 10.55
N VAL A 182 2.15 -6.24 11.33
CA VAL A 182 2.65 -4.97 10.78
C VAL A 182 3.99 -4.59 11.39
N LEU A 183 4.89 -4.07 10.54
CA LEU A 183 6.26 -3.71 10.92
C LEU A 183 6.35 -2.35 11.62
N SER A 184 5.32 -1.52 11.43
CA SER A 184 5.13 -0.24 12.07
C SER A 184 3.63 -0.06 12.29
N GLU A 185 3.28 0.76 13.26
CA GLU A 185 1.89 1.13 13.51
C GLU A 185 1.27 1.67 12.22
N PHE A 186 0.21 1.01 11.72
CA PHE A 186 -0.40 1.29 10.42
C PHE A 186 -1.72 2.04 10.60
N TYR A 187 -1.69 3.35 10.33
CA TYR A 187 -2.84 4.23 10.31
C TYR A 187 -3.31 4.47 8.88
N PRO A 188 -4.63 4.54 8.64
CA PRO A 188 -5.11 5.04 7.36
C PRO A 188 -4.79 6.54 7.30
N ASN A 189 -4.23 7.00 6.18
CA ASN A 189 -4.30 8.42 5.87
C ASN A 189 -5.77 8.83 5.57
N PRO A 190 -6.13 10.12 5.63
CA PRO A 190 -7.51 10.54 5.43
C PRO A 190 -8.16 10.12 4.10
N LEU A 191 -7.39 9.96 3.02
CA LEU A 191 -7.92 9.46 1.75
C LEU A 191 -8.19 7.95 1.80
N GLU A 192 -7.30 7.16 2.42
CA GLU A 192 -7.53 5.73 2.66
C GLU A 192 -8.72 5.49 3.58
N ALA A 193 -8.84 6.28 4.65
CA ALA A 193 -9.98 6.21 5.57
C ALA A 193 -11.30 6.52 4.84
N LEU A 194 -11.30 7.53 3.97
CA LEU A 194 -12.46 7.87 3.13
C LEU A 194 -12.81 6.73 2.17
N ASP A 195 -11.82 6.12 1.53
CA ASP A 195 -12.03 4.99 0.63
C ASP A 195 -12.65 3.78 1.36
N VAL A 196 -12.14 3.43 2.54
CA VAL A 196 -12.69 2.34 3.38
C VAL A 196 -14.12 2.65 3.82
N LEU A 197 -14.42 3.88 4.24
CA LEU A 197 -15.77 4.27 4.64
C LEU A 197 -16.79 4.10 3.51
N ILE A 198 -16.39 4.44 2.28
CA ILE A 198 -17.27 4.43 1.10
C ILE A 198 -17.39 3.01 0.54
N ASN A 199 -16.28 2.29 0.37
CA ASN A 199 -16.25 1.05 -0.39
C ASN A 199 -16.40 -0.20 0.49
N ILE A 200 -15.84 -0.21 1.70
CA ILE A 200 -15.92 -1.35 2.61
C ILE A 200 -17.12 -1.20 3.55
N PHE A 201 -17.18 -0.11 4.32
CA PHE A 201 -18.26 0.10 5.28
C PHE A 201 -19.57 0.50 4.62
N ARG A 202 -19.51 0.98 3.37
CA ARG A 202 -20.67 1.43 2.58
C ARG A 202 -21.51 2.43 3.36
N THR A 203 -20.83 3.34 4.05
CA THR A 203 -21.44 4.33 4.93
C THR A 203 -22.44 5.18 4.13
N SER A 204 -23.70 5.24 4.57
CA SER A 204 -24.73 6.09 3.95
C SER A 204 -24.88 7.45 4.64
N ASP A 205 -24.29 7.63 5.81
CA ASP A 205 -24.32 8.88 6.55
C ASP A 205 -23.40 9.93 5.92
N LYS A 206 -24.01 10.88 5.20
CA LYS A 206 -23.29 11.97 4.53
C LYS A 206 -22.57 12.90 5.51
N ASN A 207 -22.97 13.01 6.77
CA ASN A 207 -22.27 13.84 7.76
C ASN A 207 -20.95 13.19 8.17
N ILE A 208 -20.94 11.87 8.36
CA ILE A 208 -19.71 11.11 8.62
C ILE A 208 -18.73 11.28 7.45
N ILE A 209 -19.22 11.07 6.22
CA ILE A 209 -18.42 11.21 5.01
C ILE A 209 -17.91 12.65 4.86
N ARG A 210 -18.76 13.66 5.08
CA ARG A 210 -18.36 15.08 5.03
C ARG A 210 -17.23 15.39 6.02
N ASN A 211 -17.31 14.88 7.25
CA ASN A 211 -16.27 15.09 8.24
C ASN A 211 -14.95 14.42 7.83
N MET A 212 -14.99 13.24 7.20
CA MET A 212 -13.79 12.62 6.65
C MET A 212 -13.24 13.41 5.44
N ILE A 213 -14.10 13.94 4.58
CA ILE A 213 -13.68 14.81 3.46
C ILE A 213 -12.93 16.05 3.99
N LEU A 214 -13.34 16.62 5.13
CA LEU A 214 -12.59 17.74 5.74
C LEU A 214 -11.16 17.32 6.13
N TRP A 215 -10.99 16.13 6.70
CA TRP A 215 -9.65 15.58 6.97
C TRP A 215 -8.87 15.30 5.68
N ALA A 216 -9.53 14.81 4.63
CA ALA A 216 -8.91 14.61 3.31
C ALA A 216 -8.46 15.93 2.67
N VAL A 217 -9.25 17.00 2.78
CA VAL A 217 -8.87 18.35 2.31
C VAL A 217 -7.68 18.89 3.10
N ASP A 218 -7.68 18.75 4.43
CA ASP A 218 -6.52 19.12 5.27
C ASP A 218 -5.26 18.33 4.85
N TYR A 219 -5.39 17.02 4.67
CA TYR A 219 -4.29 16.14 4.19
C TYR A 219 -3.71 16.62 2.86
N LEU A 220 -4.57 16.82 1.86
CA LEU A 220 -4.14 17.27 0.53
C LEU A 220 -3.52 18.67 0.55
N ASN A 221 -3.99 19.56 1.42
CA ASN A 221 -3.36 20.88 1.59
C ASN A 221 -1.99 20.77 2.26
N ARG A 222 -1.84 19.86 3.23
CA ARG A 222 -0.55 19.61 3.90
C ARG A 222 0.48 18.99 2.98
N ILE A 223 0.10 18.08 2.07
CA ILE A 223 1.02 17.51 1.06
C ILE A 223 1.81 18.62 0.35
N LYS A 224 1.18 19.75 0.03
CA LYS A 224 1.83 20.87 -0.68
C LYS A 224 2.94 21.54 0.14
N THR A 225 2.88 21.43 1.45
CA THR A 225 3.77 22.09 2.41
C THR A 225 4.69 21.13 3.15
N SER A 226 4.40 19.82 3.11
CA SER A 226 5.20 18.78 3.74
C SER A 226 6.49 18.54 2.96
N TYR A 227 7.58 18.27 3.69
CA TYR A 227 8.87 17.94 3.08
C TYR A 227 8.95 16.49 2.60
N SER A 228 8.16 15.57 3.18
CA SER A 228 8.12 14.15 2.86
C SER A 228 6.77 13.49 3.18
N PHE A 229 6.54 12.26 2.71
CA PHE A 229 5.38 11.48 3.14
C PHE A 229 5.54 10.96 4.58
N ASP A 230 6.78 10.75 5.05
CA ASP A 230 7.07 10.44 6.45
C ASP A 230 6.54 11.51 7.41
N ASP A 231 6.79 12.80 7.12
CA ASP A 231 6.34 13.91 7.95
C ASP A 231 4.81 13.97 8.03
N LEU A 232 4.16 13.75 6.89
CA LEU A 232 2.71 13.74 6.80
C LEU A 232 2.13 12.57 7.59
N TYR A 233 2.72 11.39 7.46
CA TYR A 233 2.31 10.20 8.19
C TYR A 233 2.45 10.38 9.71
N GLU A 234 3.60 10.88 10.17
CA GLU A 234 3.86 11.16 11.58
C GLU A 234 2.92 12.24 12.14
N TYR A 235 2.53 13.24 11.35
CA TYR A 235 1.54 14.24 11.75
C TYR A 235 0.21 13.60 12.12
N TYR A 236 -0.36 12.76 11.24
CA TYR A 236 -1.65 12.11 11.49
C TYR A 236 -1.57 11.06 12.60
N LYS A 237 -0.47 10.31 12.66
CA LYS A 237 -0.17 9.38 13.75
C LYS A 237 -0.10 10.06 15.11
N ARG A 238 0.41 11.29 15.19
CA ARG A 238 0.50 12.04 16.47
C ARG A 238 -0.77 12.82 16.81
N SER A 239 -1.60 13.15 15.81
CA SER A 239 -2.84 13.89 16.00
C SER A 239 -3.85 13.11 16.85
N PHE A 240 -4.04 13.54 18.11
CA PHE A 240 -5.03 12.95 19.00
C PHE A 240 -6.45 13.06 18.45
N GLU A 241 -6.76 14.20 17.82
CA GLU A 241 -8.07 14.47 17.21
C GLU A 241 -8.36 13.52 16.06
N TYR A 242 -7.40 13.34 15.15
CA TYR A 242 -7.54 12.41 14.03
C TYR A 242 -7.68 10.97 14.52
N LYS A 243 -6.82 10.53 15.43
CA LYS A 243 -6.89 9.17 16.01
C LYS A 243 -8.23 8.90 16.70
N SER A 244 -8.70 9.86 17.48
CA SER A 244 -10.00 9.76 18.15
C SER A 244 -11.15 9.75 17.15
N PHE A 245 -11.03 10.47 16.04
CA PHE A 245 -12.01 10.43 14.96
C PHE A 245 -12.02 9.06 14.26
N ILE A 246 -10.87 8.53 13.83
CA ILE A 246 -10.74 7.21 13.20
C ILE A 246 -11.28 6.09 14.09
N LYS A 247 -10.93 6.09 15.40
CA LYS A 247 -11.47 5.11 16.36
C LYS A 247 -12.99 5.18 16.50
N ARG A 248 -13.58 6.38 16.53
CA ARG A 248 -15.05 6.55 16.59
C ARG A 248 -15.77 6.03 15.35
N LEU A 249 -15.08 5.99 14.21
CA LEU A 249 -15.60 5.44 12.97
C LEU A 249 -15.49 3.91 12.90
N GLY A 250 -14.88 3.26 13.90
CA GLY A 250 -14.63 1.82 13.90
C GLY A 250 -13.51 1.39 12.96
N LEU A 251 -12.72 2.34 12.45
CA LEU A 251 -11.52 2.04 11.68
C LEU A 251 -10.41 1.56 12.64
N GLU A 252 -9.76 0.47 12.27
CA GLU A 252 -8.73 -0.15 13.07
C GLU A 252 -7.38 0.57 12.92
N ILE A 253 -6.60 0.56 13.98
CA ILE A 253 -5.19 0.95 13.92
C ILE A 253 -4.41 -0.35 14.13
N PHE A 254 -3.62 -0.74 13.13
CA PHE A 254 -2.85 -1.96 13.23
C PHE A 254 -1.60 -1.70 14.05
N GLU A 255 -1.50 -2.36 15.20
CA GLU A 255 -0.38 -2.25 16.12
C GLU A 255 0.78 -3.16 15.71
N VAL A 256 2.02 -2.73 16.00
CA VAL A 256 3.24 -3.49 15.70
C VAL A 256 3.15 -4.91 16.25
N SER A 257 3.42 -5.91 15.39
CA SER A 257 3.11 -7.31 15.71
C SER A 257 4.02 -8.34 15.02
N CYS A 258 5.03 -7.92 14.25
CA CYS A 258 5.91 -8.85 13.52
C CYS A 258 7.10 -9.41 14.34
N GLU A 259 7.15 -9.22 15.66
CA GLU A 259 8.30 -9.58 16.50
C GLU A 259 8.70 -11.08 16.39
N ASN A 260 7.71 -11.97 16.26
CA ASN A 260 7.92 -13.42 16.18
C ASN A 260 8.23 -13.95 14.77
N LEU A 261 8.02 -13.14 13.73
CA LEU A 261 8.27 -13.53 12.33
C LEU A 261 9.71 -13.26 11.88
N VAL A 262 10.38 -12.36 12.60
CA VAL A 262 11.72 -11.84 12.27
C VAL A 262 12.70 -12.09 13.43
N GLY A 263 12.23 -12.68 14.53
CA GLY A 263 12.98 -12.96 15.76
C GLY A 263 13.46 -14.40 15.89
N SER A 264 14.61 -14.67 15.27
CA SER A 264 15.78 -15.40 15.83
C SER A 264 16.91 -15.34 14.80
#